data_AF-A0A293M9M0-F1
#
_entry.id   AF-A0A293M9M0-F1
#
_cell.length_a   1.000
_cell.length_b   1.000
_cell.length_c   1.000
_cell.angle_alpha   90.00
_cell.angle_beta   90.00
_cell.angle_gamma   90.00
#
_symmetry.space_group_name_H-M   'P 1'
#
loop_
_entity.id
_entity.type
_entity.pdbx_description
1 polymer ?
#
loop_
_entity_poly.entity_id
_entity_poly.type
_entity_poly.pdbx_seq_one_letter_code
_entity_poly.pdbx_strand_id
1 'polypeptide(L)'
;MEDILAILNKVALKLEVPPLNSSDYIAAHRLPAKNDGRPPPILIEFRERRTRGLWFGNKNKLRQSSDNVPGKPIYVRKLDSIEQGSLVAGQSNS
;
A
#
# COMPACT_ATOMS: atom_id res chain seq x y z
N MET A 1 11.78 15.45 0.85
CA MET A 1 11.89 13.98 0.82
C MET A 1 10.62 13.43 1.40
N GLU A 2 9.95 12.51 0.71
CA GLU A 2 8.69 11.95 1.19
C GLU A 2 8.95 10.83 2.19
N ASP A 3 8.26 10.84 3.32
CA ASP A 3 8.35 9.78 4.32
C ASP A 3 7.39 8.64 3.95
N ILE A 4 7.93 7.62 3.28
CA ILE A 4 7.19 6.43 2.86
C ILE A 4 6.58 5.72 4.06
N LEU A 5 7.32 5.59 5.17
CA LEU A 5 6.83 4.89 6.35
C LEU A 5 5.62 5.63 6.96
N ALA A 6 5.67 6.95 7.03
CA ALA A 6 4.53 7.75 7.47
C ALA A 6 3.30 7.53 6.58
N ILE A 7 3.47 7.40 5.26
CA ILE A 7 2.37 7.10 4.33
C ILE A 7 1.83 5.70 4.55
N LEU A 8 2.71 4.71 4.69
CA LEU A 8 2.32 3.34 5.00
C LEU A 8 1.52 3.27 6.29
N ASN A 9 1.91 4.00 7.32
CA ASN A 9 1.19 4.02 8.59
C ASN A 9 -0.18 4.72 8.51
N LYS A 10 -0.34 5.72 7.63
CA LYS A 10 -1.68 6.24 7.29
C LYS A 10 -2.55 5.19 6.60
N VAL A 11 -1.98 4.35 5.74
CA VAL A 11 -2.70 3.24 5.10
C VAL A 11 -3.03 2.15 6.12
N ALA A 12 -2.09 1.82 7.02
CA ALA A 12 -2.28 0.85 8.10
C ALA A 12 -3.48 1.23 8.98
N LEU A 13 -3.59 2.51 9.35
CA LEU A 13 -4.72 3.04 10.10
C LEU A 13 -6.05 2.79 9.39
N LYS A 14 -6.13 3.09 8.08
CA LYS A 14 -7.35 2.87 7.28
C LYS A 14 -7.68 1.38 7.07
N LEU A 15 -6.66 0.54 7.08
CA LEU A 15 -6.80 -0.91 7.04
C LEU A 15 -7.16 -1.50 8.40
N GLU A 16 -7.13 -0.70 9.48
CA GLU A 16 -7.28 -1.16 10.86
C GLU A 16 -6.32 -2.33 11.16
N VAL A 17 -5.07 -2.18 10.74
CA VAL A 17 -3.97 -3.10 11.02
C VAL A 17 -2.90 -2.38 11.83
N PRO A 18 -2.02 -3.11 12.55
CA PRO A 18 -0.94 -2.48 13.29
C PRO A 18 -0.05 -1.61 12.38
N PRO A 19 0.44 -0.46 12.86
CA PRO A 19 1.40 0.36 12.13
C PRO A 19 2.67 -0.44 11.89
N LEU A 20 3.32 -0.19 10.75
CA LEU A 20 4.60 -0.78 10.40
C LEU A 20 5.74 -0.02 11.06
N ASN A 21 6.80 -0.76 11.34
CA ASN A 21 8.14 -0.29 11.63
C ASN A 21 9.09 -0.71 10.48
N SER A 22 10.31 -0.16 10.47
CA SER A 22 11.32 -0.45 9.44
C SER A 22 11.80 -1.90 9.40
N SER A 23 11.50 -2.70 10.42
CA SER A 23 11.84 -4.13 10.48
C SER A 23 10.74 -5.05 9.94
N ASP A 24 9.53 -4.53 9.70
CA ASP A 24 8.40 -5.32 9.19
C ASP A 24 8.45 -5.51 7.66
N TYR A 25 9.31 -4.76 6.97
CA TYR A 25 9.48 -4.81 5.52
C TYR A 25 10.97 -4.85 5.14
N ILE A 26 11.25 -5.47 3.99
CA ILE A 26 12.58 -5.56 3.39
C ILE A 26 12.85 -4.30 2.55
N ALA A 27 11.85 -3.90 1.76
CA ALA A 27 11.93 -2.72 0.91
C ALA A 27 10.56 -2.03 0.80
N ALA A 28 10.58 -0.70 0.72
CA ALA A 28 9.41 0.10 0.40
C ALA A 28 9.83 1.30 -0.47
N HIS A 29 9.31 1.38 -1.70
CA HIS A 29 9.66 2.45 -2.64
C HIS A 29 8.50 2.77 -3.57
N ARG A 30 8.46 3.99 -4.11
CA ARG A 30 7.53 4.32 -5.19
C ARG A 30 7.98 3.66 -6.49
N LEU A 31 7.03 3.05 -7.18
CA LEU A 31 7.22 2.63 -8.56
C LEU A 31 7.34 3.86 -9.47
N PRO A 32 7.91 3.72 -10.66
CA PRO A 32 7.92 4.79 -11.64
C PRO A 32 6.51 5.30 -11.93
N ALA A 33 6.37 6.62 -12.03
CA ALA A 33 5.12 7.25 -12.46
C ALA A 33 4.74 6.69 -13.83
N LYS A 34 3.48 6.29 -13.99
CA LYS A 34 2.92 6.15 -15.34
C LYS A 34 2.51 7.55 -15.80
N ASN A 35 2.63 7.83 -17.10
CA ASN A 35 2.19 9.09 -17.70
C ASN A 35 0.65 9.19 -17.78
N ASP A 36 -0.05 8.76 -16.73
CA ASP A 36 -1.51 8.72 -16.61
C ASP A 36 -2.03 9.72 -15.57
N GLY A 37 -1.17 10.61 -15.06
CA GLY A 37 -1.53 11.63 -14.07
C GLY A 37 -1.84 11.06 -12.68
N ARG A 38 -1.61 9.76 -12.44
CA ARG A 38 -1.85 9.10 -11.16
C ARG A 38 -0.58 9.17 -10.30
N PRO A 39 -0.71 9.42 -8.98
CA PRO A 39 0.40 9.27 -8.05
C PRO A 39 1.01 7.86 -8.17
N PRO A 40 2.35 7.74 -8.28
CA PRO A 40 2.97 6.46 -8.50
C PRO A 40 2.71 5.54 -7.31
N PRO A 41 2.35 4.27 -7.52
CA PRO A 41 2.09 3.34 -6.44
C PRO A 41 3.33 3.10 -5.57
N ILE A 42 3.14 2.79 -4.29
CA ILE A 42 4.20 2.32 -3.39
C ILE A 42 4.23 0.79 -3.45
N LEU A 43 5.38 0.23 -3.80
CA LEU A 43 5.66 -1.20 -3.69
C LEU A 43 6.25 -1.47 -2.30
N ILE A 44 5.69 -2.44 -1.59
CA ILE A 44 6.19 -2.90 -0.28
C ILE A 44 6.48 -4.39 -0.35
N GLU A 45 7.67 -4.76 0.09
CA GLU A 45 8.08 -6.14 0.31
C GLU A 45 8.07 -6.42 1.81
N PHE A 46 7.03 -7.11 2.29
CA PHE A 46 6.90 -7.45 3.70
C PHE A 46 7.89 -8.53 4.09
N ARG A 47 8.52 -8.39 5.26
CA ARG A 47 9.40 -9.42 5.82
C ARG A 47 8.60 -10.66 6.23
N GLU A 48 7.42 -10.45 6.82
CA GLU A 48 6.56 -11.54 7.27
C GLU A 48 5.32 -11.72 6.39
N ARG A 49 5.07 -12.97 6.00
CA ARG A 49 3.84 -13.35 5.27
C ARG A 49 2.57 -13.05 6.07
N ARG A 50 2.62 -13.11 7.40
CA ARG A 50 1.51 -12.79 8.30
C ARG A 50 1.11 -11.33 8.18
N THR A 51 2.08 -10.42 8.27
CA THR A 51 1.87 -8.96 8.13
C THR A 51 1.27 -8.63 6.75
N ARG A 52 1.83 -9.22 5.68
CA ARG A 52 1.26 -9.12 4.34
C ARG A 52 -0.18 -9.61 4.27
N GLY A 53 -0.47 -10.74 4.91
CA GLY A 53 -1.81 -11.35 4.96
C GLY A 53 -2.84 -10.46 5.61
N LEU A 54 -2.51 -9.80 6.73
CA LEU A 54 -3.38 -8.84 7.42
C LEU A 54 -3.73 -7.65 6.51
N TRP A 55 -2.71 -7.07 5.86
CA TRP A 55 -2.89 -5.96 4.93
C TRP A 55 -3.79 -6.33 3.75
N PHE A 56 -3.58 -7.52 3.17
CA PHE A 56 -4.39 -7.99 2.05
C PHE A 56 -5.81 -8.38 2.47
N GLY A 57 -5.98 -8.99 3.64
CA GLY A 57 -7.29 -9.39 4.18
C GLY A 57 -8.18 -8.19 4.47
N ASN A 58 -7.60 -7.08 4.96
CA ASN A 58 -8.34 -5.88 5.30
C ASN A 58 -8.46 -4.87 4.15
N LYS A 59 -7.95 -5.18 2.94
CA LYS A 59 -7.93 -4.25 1.79
C LYS A 59 -9.29 -3.66 1.43
N ASN A 60 -10.38 -4.38 1.72
CA ASN A 60 -11.74 -3.92 1.44
C ASN A 60 -12.15 -2.72 2.32
N LYS A 61 -11.51 -2.52 3.48
CA LYS A 61 -11.75 -1.37 4.36
C LYS A 61 -11.35 -0.05 3.70
N LEU A 62 -10.34 -0.08 2.81
CA LEU A 62 -9.96 1.09 1.99
C LEU A 62 -11.08 1.53 1.03
N ARG A 63 -12.01 0.63 0.66
CA ARG A 63 -13.18 0.98 -0.17
C ARG A 63 -14.30 1.61 0.65
N GLN A 64 -14.33 1.39 1.97
CA GLN A 64 -15.40 1.82 2.88
C GLN A 64 -15.08 3.13 3.60
N SER A 65 -13.80 3.50 3.75
CA SER A 65 -13.42 4.78 4.36
C SER A 65 -13.81 5.95 3.44
N SER A 66 -14.80 6.76 3.85
CA SER A 66 -15.22 7.97 3.14
C SER A 66 -14.19 9.10 3.20
N ASP A 67 -13.18 9.01 4.07
CA ASP A 67 -11.98 9.85 4.09
C ASP A 67 -10.98 9.48 2.98
N ASN A 68 -11.51 9.09 1.81
CA ASN A 68 -10.75 9.19 0.59
C ASN A 68 -10.36 10.66 0.45
N VAL A 69 -9.05 10.92 0.47
CA VAL A 69 -8.50 12.18 -0.03
C VAL A 69 -9.28 12.50 -1.31
N PRO A 70 -9.91 13.68 -1.45
CA PRO A 70 -10.83 13.96 -2.54
C PRO A 70 -10.24 13.47 -3.88
N GLY A 71 -10.86 12.43 -4.44
CA GLY A 71 -10.64 11.97 -5.80
C GLY A 71 -9.79 10.72 -6.07
N LYS A 72 -9.17 9.99 -5.11
CA LYS A 72 -8.26 8.87 -5.51
C LYS A 72 -8.22 7.66 -4.54
N PRO A 73 -8.86 6.51 -4.85
CA PRO A 73 -8.95 5.34 -3.98
C PRO A 73 -7.60 4.62 -3.85
N ILE A 74 -7.11 4.45 -2.62
CA ILE A 74 -5.92 3.64 -2.31
C ILE A 74 -6.31 2.15 -2.42
N TYR A 75 -5.59 1.37 -3.21
CA TYR A 75 -5.76 -0.09 -3.29
C TYR A 75 -4.53 -0.81 -2.75
N VAL A 76 -4.68 -2.08 -2.37
CA VAL A 76 -3.58 -3.02 -2.06
C VAL A 76 -3.78 -4.26 -2.92
N ARG A 77 -2.79 -4.62 -3.73
CA ARG A 77 -2.84 -5.82 -4.60
C ARG A 77 -1.53 -6.60 -4.55
N LYS A 78 -1.57 -7.89 -4.82
CA LYS A 78 -0.36 -8.70 -5.05
C LYS A 78 0.26 -8.31 -6.40
N LEU A 79 1.59 -8.25 -6.45
CA LEU A 79 2.30 -8.16 -7.73
C LEU A 79 2.69 -9.59 -8.14
N ASP A 80 2.10 -10.09 -9.22
CA ASP A 80 2.31 -11.48 -9.64
C ASP A 80 3.63 -11.71 -10.41
N SER A 81 4.42 -10.67 -10.65
CA SER A 81 5.59 -10.72 -11.55
C SER A 81 6.96 -10.46 -10.89
N ILE A 82 6.99 -10.20 -9.58
CA ILE A 82 8.24 -10.15 -8.80
C ILE A 82 8.00 -11.10 -7.63
N GLU A 83 9.00 -11.93 -7.32
CA GLU A 83 8.98 -13.06 -6.38
C GLU A 83 7.91 -13.03 -5.28
N GLN A 84 7.36 -14.20 -4.96
CA GLN A 84 6.21 -14.47 -4.08
C GLN A 84 6.18 -13.68 -2.74
N GLY A 85 5.93 -12.37 -2.77
CA GLY A 85 6.27 -11.48 -1.67
C GLY A 85 5.54 -10.14 -1.71
N SER A 86 5.47 -9.52 -2.88
CA SER A 86 5.26 -8.09 -2.98
C SER A 86 3.79 -7.65 -3.10
N LEU A 87 3.44 -6.58 -2.38
CA LEU A 87 2.15 -5.89 -2.51
C LEU A 87 2.36 -4.49 -3.10
N VAL A 88 1.52 -4.13 -4.07
CA VAL A 88 1.45 -2.80 -4.68
C VAL A 88 0.28 -2.06 -4.06
N ALA A 89 0.57 -0.89 -3.49
CA ALA A 89 -0.44 0.07 -3.10
C ALA A 89 -0.51 1.22 -4.11
N GLY A 90 -1.66 1.45 -4.75
CA GLY A 90 -1.79 2.49 -5.78
C GLY A 90 -3.14 3.17 -5.79
N GLN A 91 -3.36 4.08 -6.75
CA GLN A 91 -4.62 4.77 -6.95
C GLN A 91 -5.27 4.41 -8.31
N SER A 92 -6.59 4.18 -8.33
CA SER A 92 -7.37 3.84 -9.55
C SER A 92 -8.35 4.95 -9.93
N ASN A 93 -8.53 5.22 -11.23
CA ASN A 93 -9.66 6.03 -11.72
C ASN A 93 -10.76 5.12 -12.28
N SER A 94 -12.01 5.52 -12.05
CA SER A 94 -13.17 5.15 -12.89
C SER A 94 -12.98 5.68 -14.31
#